data_AF-A0A845TK91-F1
#
_entry.id   AF-A0A845TK91-F1
#
_cell.length_a   1.000
_cell.length_b   1.000
_cell.length_c   1.000
_cell.angle_alpha   90.00
_cell.angle_beta   90.00
_cell.angle_gamma   90.00
#
_symmetry.space_group_name_H-M   'P 1'
#
loop_
_entity.id
_entity.type
_entity.pdbx_description
1 polymer ?
#
loop_
_entity_poly.entity_id
_entity_poly.type
_entity_poly.pdbx_seq_one_letter_code
_entity_poly.pdbx_strand_id
1 'polypeptide(L)' 'MYRVVFESQHPRDKRLIIERGPWLVDRASADYWKTTFSKLLPQQFIWIELAQQDQGLHEIP' A
#
# COMPACT_ATOMS: atom_id res chain seq x y z
N MET A 1 3.78 11.66 -5.56
CA MET A 1 3.39 11.34 -4.16
C MET A 1 3.48 9.83 -3.95
N TYR A 2 3.59 9.38 -2.71
CA TYR A 2 3.75 7.98 -2.33
C TYR A 2 2.59 7.51 -1.48
N ARG A 3 2.37 6.19 -1.42
CA ARG A 3 1.41 5.54 -0.52
C ARG A 3 2.03 4.32 0.13
N VAL A 4 1.57 3.99 1.33
CA VAL A 4 1.95 2.75 2.03
C VAL A 4 0.94 1.67 1.67
N VAL A 5 1.42 0.47 1.37
CA VAL A 5 0.61 -0.69 0.96
C VAL A 5 0.83 -1.82 1.94
N PHE A 6 -0.26 -2.50 2.29
CA PHE A 6 -0.31 -3.58 3.26
C PHE A 6 -0.79 -4.86 2.56
N GLU A 7 -0.02 -5.92 2.65
CA GLU A 7 -0.44 -7.26 2.24
C GLU A 7 -0.66 -8.14 3.46
N SER A 8 -1.79 -8.82 3.45
CA SER A 8 -2.13 -9.84 4.44
C SER A 8 -2.73 -11.06 3.76
N GLN A 9 -2.77 -12.18 4.48
CA GLN A 9 -3.41 -13.39 4.00
C GLN A 9 -4.68 -13.64 4.80
N HIS A 10 -5.81 -13.84 4.10
CA HIS A 10 -7.07 -14.17 4.75
C HIS A 10 -6.95 -15.52 5.49
N PRO A 11 -7.36 -15.60 6.76
CA PRO A 11 -7.01 -16.74 7.63
C PRO A 11 -7.63 -18.06 7.17
N ARG A 12 -8.81 -18.02 6.52
CA ARG A 12 -9.59 -19.21 6.17
C ARG A 12 -9.24 -19.79 4.80
N ASP A 13 -9.16 -18.95 3.77
CA ASP A 13 -9.04 -19.38 2.37
C ASP A 13 -7.65 -19.08 1.76
N LYS A 14 -6.73 -18.51 2.55
CA LYS A 14 -5.36 -18.19 2.15
C LYS A 14 -5.25 -17.18 1.01
N ARG A 15 -6.33 -16.45 0.69
CA ARG A 15 -6.31 -15.40 -0.32
C ARG A 15 -5.43 -14.23 0.13
N LEU A 16 -4.62 -13.70 -0.78
CA LEU A 16 -3.87 -12.46 -0.56
C LEU A 16 -4.82 -11.27 -0.61
N ILE A 17 -4.73 -10.40 0.39
CA ILE A 17 -5.47 -9.15 0.51
C ILE A 17 -4.44 -8.03 0.46
N ILE A 18 -4.57 -7.14 -0.52
CA ILE A 18 -3.71 -5.96 -0.68
C ILE A 18 -4.55 -4.72 -0.39
N GLU A 19 -4.20 -4.00 0.65
CA GLU A 19 -4.84 -2.76 1.07
C GLU A 19 -3.89 -1.58 0.83
N ARG A 20 -4.36 -0.59 0.08
CA ARG A 20 -3.59 0.64 -0.18
C ARG A 20 -4.03 1.69 0.83
N GLY A 21 -3.07 2.24 1.58
CA GLY A 21 -3.33 3.32 2.51
C GLY A 21 -4.03 4.49 1.81
N PRO A 22 -5.01 5.13 2.47
CA PRO A 22 -5.86 6.14 1.83
C PRO A 22 -5.14 7.48 1.59
N TRP A 23 -3.99 7.70 2.22
CA TRP A 23 -3.27 8.98 2.15
C TRP A 23 -2.10 8.92 1.16
N LEU A 24 -2.02 9.96 0.33
CA LEU A 24 -0.84 10.27 -0.46
C LEU A 24 0.06 11.19 0.35
N VAL A 25 1.30 10.76 0.56
CA VAL A 25 2.29 11.47 1.36
C VAL A 25 3.60 11.65 0.60
N ASP A 26 4.50 12.49 1.09
CA ASP A 26 5.86 12.54 0.59
C ASP A 26 6.64 11.27 0.94
N ARG A 27 7.85 11.15 0.39
CA ARG A 27 8.66 9.94 0.56
C ARG A 27 9.06 9.70 2.02
N ALA A 28 9.47 10.75 2.73
CA ALA A 28 9.97 10.62 4.10
C ALA A 28 8.84 10.19 5.05
N SER A 29 7.65 10.76 4.89
CA SER A 29 6.47 10.31 5.62
C SER A 29 6.08 8.86 5.29
N ALA A 30 6.16 8.44 4.03
CA ALA A 30 5.89 7.05 3.64
C ALA A 30 6.87 6.06 4.30
N ASP A 31 8.17 6.39 4.31
CA ASP A 31 9.20 5.56 4.96
C ASP A 31 9.02 5.50 6.49
N TYR A 32 8.64 6.61 7.11
CA TYR A 32 8.32 6.65 8.55
C TYR A 32 7.14 5.74 8.89
N TRP A 33 6.04 5.84 8.15
CA TRP A 33 4.86 5.00 8.36
C TRP A 33 5.12 3.54 8.07
N LYS A 34 5.80 3.20 6.97
CA LYS A 34 6.22 1.82 6.68
C LYS A 34 6.98 1.25 7.88
N THR A 35 7.99 1.96 8.37
CA THR A 35 8.81 1.51 9.52
C THR A 35 7.98 1.33 10.79
N THR A 36 7.04 2.24 11.04
CA THR A 36 6.16 2.20 12.22
C THR A 36 5.20 1.01 12.13
N PHE A 37 4.50 0.85 11.01
CA PHE A 37 3.52 -0.21 10.82
C PHE A 37 4.15 -1.59 10.71
N SER A 38 5.35 -1.73 10.13
CA SER A 38 6.05 -3.03 10.10
C SER A 38 6.36 -3.56 11.50
N LYS A 39 6.49 -2.68 12.51
CA LYS A 39 6.66 -3.08 13.92
C LYS A 39 5.33 -3.48 14.58
N LEU A 40 4.26 -2.76 14.25
CA LEU A 40 2.94 -2.98 14.85
C LEU A 40 2.18 -4.16 14.24
N LEU A 41 2.42 -4.45 12.96
CA LEU A 41 1.72 -5.44 12.15
C LEU A 41 2.73 -6.44 11.55
N PRO A 42 3.44 -7.23 12.38
CA PRO A 42 4.52 -8.11 11.91
C PRO A 42 4.03 -9.24 10.98
N GLN A 43 2.75 -9.60 11.04
CA GLN A 43 2.15 -10.58 10.13
C GLN A 43 1.79 -10.01 8.74
N GLN A 44 1.95 -8.70 8.53
CA GLN A 44 1.67 -8.07 7.24
C GLN A 44 2.97 -7.71 6.52
N PHE A 45 2.99 -7.91 5.21
CA PHE A 45 4.07 -7.41 4.37
C PHE A 45 3.73 -5.97 3.93
N ILE A 46 4.65 -5.03 4.15
CA ILE A 46 4.38 -3.59 3.96
C ILE A 46 5.44 -2.97 3.06
N TRP A 47 5.01 -2.29 1.99
CA TRP A 47 5.89 -1.58 1.06
C TRP A 47 5.33 -0.20 0.67
N ILE A 48 6.12 0.55 -0.08
CA ILE A 48 5.77 1.89 -0.54
C ILE A 48 5.63 1.84 -2.06
N GLU A 49 4.51 2.33 -2.56
CA GLU A 49 4.28 2.52 -3.99
C GLU A 49 4.34 4.00 -4.31
N LEU A 50 4.92 4.32 -5.48
CA LEU A 50 4.71 5.61 -6.09
C LEU A 50 3.24 5.66 -6.53
N ALA A 51 2.51 6.69 -6.12
CA ALA A 51 1.21 6.96 -6.71
C ALA A 51 1.43 7.49 -8.13
N GLN A 52 1.75 6.58 -9.05
CA GLN A 52 1.64 6.86 -10.48
C GLN A 52 0.16 7.01 -10.80
N GLN A 53 -0.12 8.04 -11.60
CA GLN A 53 -1.42 8.40 -12.14
C GLN A 53 -2.33 7.18 -12.41
N ASP A 54 -3.48 7.17 -11.74
CA ASP A 54 -4.72 6.53 -12.22
C ASP A 54 -5.26 7.34 -13.42
N GLN A 55 -4.41 7.70 -14.39
CA GLN A 55 -4.81 8.36 -15.64
C GLN A 55 -4.48 7.43 -16.80
N GLY A 56 -5.54 6.90 -17.42
CA GLY A 56 -5.44 6.29 -18.74
C GLY A 56 -6.17 4.96 -18.97
N LEU A 57 -7.27 4.66 -18.26
CA LEU A 57 -8.21 3.62 -18.70
C LEU A 57 -9.60 4.22 -18.97
N HIS A 58 -9.69 5.30 -19.75
CA HIS A 58 -10.94 5.71 -20.45
C HIS A 58 -10.65 6.79 -21.51
N GLU A 59 -9.90 6.45 -22.57
CA GLU A 59 -10.09 7.07 -23.88
C GLU A 59 -10.10 5.94 -24.91
N ILE A 60 -11.29 5.40 -25.17
CA ILE A 60 -11.55 4.52 -26.31
C ILE A 60 -12.24 5.41 -27.35
N PRO A 61 -11.65 5.65 -28.54
CA PRO A 61 -12.37 6.25 -29.65
C PRO A 61 -13.45 5.31 -30.21
#